data_AF-H2YMM6-F1
#
_entry.id   AF-H2YMM6-F1
#
_cell.length_a   1.000
_cell.length_b   1.000
_cell.length_c   1.000
_cell.angle_alpha   90.00
_cell.angle_beta   90.00
_cell.angle_gamma   90.00
#
_symmetry.space_group_name_H-M   'P 1'
#
loop_
_entity.id
_entity.type
_entity.pdbx_description
1 polymer ?
#
loop_
_entity_poly.entity_id
_entity_poly.type
_entity_poly.pdbx_seq_one_letter_code
_entity_poly.pdbx_strand_id
1 'polypeptide(L)'
;MWNNYLRVILVRNPFERFVSGYTDKLVPESGGYTNYYKPISIKLKNKFKSMRNDPSDRVLSQEHATFEDFVNYLISTPDGGRDHHWKSYESWCGPCEHGYDIIMKMETLRDDVKYLWELLGISEEHRKWFFPEVKPAVDIDLKPNDILKKFRKTYRRRCTTFQNVTLICLDIQNQNGFAEVKFNVLR
;
A
#
# COMPACT_ATOMS: atom_id res chain seq x y z
N MET A 1 -2.93 -34.71 3.36
CA MET A 1 -3.36 -33.29 3.28
C MET A 1 -3.71 -32.85 4.69
N TRP A 2 -3.20 -31.71 5.14
CA TRP A 2 -3.52 -31.17 6.46
C TRP A 2 -5.00 -30.74 6.46
N ASN A 3 -5.86 -31.42 7.22
CA ASN A 3 -7.30 -31.10 7.29
C ASN A 3 -7.63 -30.09 8.40
N ASN A 4 -6.64 -29.63 9.16
CA ASN A 4 -6.81 -28.61 10.20
C ASN A 4 -5.60 -27.67 10.18
N TYR A 5 -5.79 -26.47 9.63
CA TYR A 5 -4.77 -25.42 9.57
C TYR A 5 -5.46 -24.06 9.72
N LEU A 6 -4.77 -23.14 10.41
CA LEU A 6 -5.24 -21.78 10.60
C LEU A 6 -4.80 -20.92 9.42
N ARG A 7 -5.76 -20.28 8.74
CA ARG A 7 -5.50 -19.35 7.63
C ARG A 7 -5.47 -17.92 8.17
N VAL A 8 -4.30 -17.31 8.08
CA VAL A 8 -4.07 -15.93 8.52
C VAL A 8 -3.67 -15.08 7.33
N ILE A 9 -4.28 -13.90 7.19
CA ILE A 9 -3.84 -12.86 6.27
C ILE A 9 -3.38 -11.62 7.04
N LEU A 10 -2.26 -11.04 6.63
CA LEU A 10 -1.77 -9.76 7.13
C LEU A 10 -2.06 -8.65 6.11
N VAL A 11 -2.87 -7.69 6.51
CA VAL A 11 -3.28 -6.55 5.69
C VAL A 11 -2.73 -5.24 6.24
N ARG A 12 -2.72 -4.20 5.40
CA ARG A 12 -2.37 -2.82 5.75
C ARG A 12 -3.32 -1.87 5.07
N ASN A 13 -3.50 -0.68 5.62
CA ASN A 13 -4.13 0.43 4.93
C ASN A 13 -3.58 0.55 3.49
N PRO A 14 -4.44 0.50 2.46
CA PRO A 14 -4.00 0.48 1.07
C PRO A 14 -3.09 1.65 0.70
N PHE A 15 -3.32 2.85 1.26
CA PHE A 15 -2.51 4.03 0.96
C PHE A 15 -1.13 3.94 1.57
N GLU A 16 -1.04 3.55 2.85
CA GLU A 16 0.26 3.36 3.50
C GLU A 16 1.06 2.27 2.80
N ARG A 17 0.40 1.20 2.36
CA ARG A 17 1.04 0.13 1.58
C ARG A 17 1.58 0.65 0.25
N PHE A 18 0.81 1.49 -0.46
CA PHE A 18 1.29 2.08 -1.72
C PHE A 18 2.43 3.08 -1.51
N VAL A 19 2.37 3.91 -0.47
CA VAL A 19 3.46 4.83 -0.10
C VAL A 19 4.71 4.03 0.26
N SER A 20 4.58 3.03 1.12
CA SER A 20 5.68 2.15 1.50
C SER A 20 6.27 1.41 0.31
N GLY A 21 5.44 0.85 -0.58
CA GLY A 21 5.91 0.17 -1.79
C GLY A 21 6.56 1.11 -2.80
N TYR A 22 6.07 2.35 -2.94
CA TYR A 22 6.71 3.36 -3.78
C TYR A 22 8.09 3.73 -3.22
N THR A 23 8.16 4.09 -1.94
CA THR A 23 9.42 4.49 -1.31
C THR A 23 10.42 3.35 -1.32
N ASP A 24 9.97 2.15 -0.96
CA ASP A 24 10.86 1.00 -0.86
C ASP A 24 11.41 0.62 -2.25
N LYS A 25 10.57 0.62 -3.29
CA LYS A 25 10.93 0.04 -4.59
C LYS A 25 11.35 1.07 -5.64
N LEU A 26 10.87 2.31 -5.59
CA LEU A 26 11.00 3.26 -6.71
C LEU A 26 11.86 4.48 -6.40
N VAL A 27 12.32 4.64 -5.16
CA VAL A 27 13.13 5.76 -4.67
C VAL A 27 14.58 5.30 -4.42
N PRO A 28 15.60 5.92 -5.06
CA PRO A 28 16.99 5.46 -5.02
C PRO A 28 17.62 5.29 -3.65
N GLU A 29 17.20 6.09 -2.67
CA GLU A 29 17.72 6.08 -1.30
C GLU A 29 17.27 4.84 -0.51
N SER A 30 16.29 4.07 -1.03
CA SER A 30 15.81 2.86 -0.40
C SER A 30 16.66 1.63 -0.75
N GLY A 31 16.88 0.76 0.24
CA GLY A 31 17.49 -0.56 0.02
C GLY A 31 16.70 -1.46 -0.94
N GLY A 32 15.39 -1.22 -1.11
CA GLY A 32 14.54 -1.94 -2.07
C GLY A 32 14.66 -1.45 -3.52
N TYR A 33 15.40 -0.37 -3.79
CA TYR A 33 15.66 0.14 -5.14
C TYR A 33 16.73 -0.69 -5.86
N THR A 34 16.39 -1.94 -6.14
CA THR A 34 17.31 -2.93 -6.71
C THR A 34 17.46 -2.78 -8.23
N ASN A 35 18.39 -3.53 -8.82
CA ASN A 35 18.52 -3.65 -10.28
C ASN A 35 17.24 -4.12 -10.98
N TYR A 36 16.32 -4.75 -10.25
CA TYR A 36 15.00 -5.12 -10.76
C TYR A 36 14.03 -3.92 -10.81
N TYR A 37 13.97 -3.11 -9.73
CA TYR A 37 13.00 -2.01 -9.66
C TYR A 37 13.48 -0.70 -10.29
N LYS A 38 14.79 -0.46 -10.36
CA LYS A 38 15.37 0.70 -11.05
C LYS A 38 14.82 0.89 -12.48
N PRO A 39 14.87 -0.10 -13.38
CA PRO A 39 14.32 0.05 -14.73
C PRO A 39 12.79 0.26 -14.72
N ILE A 40 12.07 -0.31 -13.75
CA ILE A 40 10.63 -0.08 -13.60
C ILE A 40 10.34 1.37 -13.24
N SER A 41 11.08 1.94 -12.27
CA SER A 41 10.95 3.34 -11.86
C SER A 41 11.20 4.30 -13.04
N ILE A 42 12.25 4.06 -13.83
CA ILE A 42 12.55 4.86 -15.03
C ILE A 42 11.43 4.72 -16.07
N LYS A 43 10.90 3.51 -16.27
CA LYS A 43 9.79 3.26 -17.21
C LYS A 43 8.52 3.99 -16.77
N LEU A 44 8.17 3.95 -15.49
CA LEU A 44 7.01 4.65 -14.95
C LEU A 44 7.17 6.17 -15.12
N LYS A 45 8.34 6.71 -14.77
CA LYS A 45 8.67 8.13 -15.01
C LYS A 45 8.41 8.50 -16.47
N ASN A 46 9.05 7.82 -17.41
CA ASN A 46 8.97 8.18 -18.83
C ASN A 46 7.54 8.07 -19.37
N LYS A 47 6.76 7.10 -18.88
CA LYS A 47 5.38 6.89 -19.31
C LYS A 47 4.42 7.95 -18.75
N PHE A 48 4.62 8.40 -17.51
CA PHE A 48 3.65 9.23 -16.79
C PHE A 48 4.08 10.69 -16.57
N LYS A 49 5.33 11.06 -16.92
CA LYS A 49 5.86 12.44 -16.78
C LYS A 49 4.96 13.49 -17.41
N SER A 50 4.38 13.22 -18.58
CA SER A 50 3.49 14.16 -19.29
C SER A 50 2.14 14.38 -18.59
N MET A 51 1.74 13.47 -17.70
CA MET A 51 0.47 13.51 -16.96
C MET A 51 0.58 14.20 -15.58
N ARG A 52 1.78 14.63 -15.17
CA ARG A 52 1.98 15.35 -13.92
C ARG A 52 1.18 16.65 -13.91
N ASN A 53 0.60 17.03 -12.77
CA ASN A 53 -0.28 18.19 -12.71
C ASN A 53 0.47 19.51 -12.90
N ASP A 54 1.68 19.64 -12.36
CA ASP A 54 2.52 20.83 -12.52
C ASP A 54 3.34 20.76 -13.82
N PRO A 55 3.17 21.70 -14.78
CA PRO A 55 3.95 21.73 -16.01
C PRO A 55 5.47 21.83 -15.78
N SER A 56 5.93 22.48 -14.72
CA SER A 56 7.35 22.59 -14.40
C SER A 56 7.96 21.22 -14.07
N ASP A 57 7.23 20.40 -13.32
CA ASP A 57 7.60 19.01 -13.00
C ASP A 57 7.66 18.12 -14.25
N ARG A 58 6.96 18.46 -15.33
CA ARG A 58 7.04 17.73 -16.61
C ARG A 58 8.34 18.00 -17.35
N VAL A 59 9.02 19.11 -17.06
CA VAL A 59 10.28 19.49 -17.71
C VAL A 59 11.46 18.97 -16.90
N LEU A 60 11.38 19.02 -15.56
CA LEU A 60 12.44 18.58 -14.66
C LEU A 60 12.97 17.16 -14.97
N SER A 61 14.29 17.02 -14.97
CA SER A 61 14.98 15.74 -15.10
C SER A 61 15.07 15.04 -13.75
N GLN A 62 13.98 14.41 -13.33
CA GLN A 62 14.06 13.50 -12.18
C GLN A 62 14.71 12.19 -12.58
N GLU A 63 15.53 11.61 -11.69
CA GLU A 63 16.24 10.36 -11.96
C GLU A 63 15.27 9.16 -11.99
N HIS A 64 14.28 9.16 -11.10
CA HIS A 64 13.32 8.08 -10.87
C HIS A 64 11.86 8.57 -11.01
N ALA A 65 10.89 7.65 -10.91
CA ALA A 65 9.47 8.01 -10.93
C ALA A 65 9.10 8.81 -9.68
N THR A 66 8.28 9.86 -9.86
CA THR A 66 7.65 10.54 -8.72
C THR A 66 6.54 9.68 -8.13
N PHE A 67 6.09 10.04 -6.92
CA PHE A 67 4.88 9.47 -6.37
C PHE A 67 3.65 9.74 -7.25
N GLU A 68 3.62 10.89 -7.96
CA GLU A 68 2.55 11.19 -8.91
C GLU A 68 2.57 10.28 -10.13
N ASP A 69 3.75 9.98 -10.71
CA ASP A 69 3.89 9.01 -11.80
C ASP A 69 3.39 7.63 -11.36
N PHE A 70 3.74 7.24 -10.13
CA PHE A 70 3.30 5.99 -9.53
C PHE A 70 1.78 5.93 -9.32
N VAL A 71 1.16 7.00 -8.84
CA VAL A 71 -0.30 7.08 -8.70
C VAL A 71 -0.99 7.03 -10.07
N ASN A 72 -0.49 7.78 -11.06
CA ASN A 72 -1.01 7.72 -12.42
C ASN A 72 -0.88 6.31 -13.00
N TYR A 73 0.19 5.58 -12.67
CA TYR A 73 0.36 4.18 -13.00
C TYR A 73 -0.70 3.28 -12.34
N LEU A 74 -0.95 3.42 -11.03
CA LEU A 74 -1.98 2.65 -10.33
C LEU A 74 -3.35 2.88 -10.96
N ILE A 75 -3.72 4.14 -11.23
CA ILE A 75 -5.02 4.47 -11.83
C ILE A 75 -5.14 3.91 -13.25
N SER A 76 -4.08 4.00 -14.06
CA SER A 76 -4.12 3.66 -15.49
C SER A 76 -3.84 2.18 -15.79
N THR A 77 -3.44 1.39 -14.80
CA THR A 77 -3.03 0.00 -14.98
C THR A 77 -3.93 -0.92 -14.15
N PRO A 78 -4.66 -1.87 -14.75
CA PRO A 78 -5.43 -2.87 -14.01
C PRO A 78 -4.54 -3.74 -13.11
N ASP A 79 -5.09 -4.23 -12.00
CA ASP A 79 -4.37 -5.06 -11.01
C ASP A 79 -3.68 -6.28 -11.63
N GLY A 80 -4.26 -6.89 -12.67
CA GLY A 80 -3.67 -8.01 -13.40
C GLY A 80 -2.26 -7.73 -13.93
N GLY A 81 -1.99 -6.50 -14.37
CA GLY A 81 -0.71 -6.06 -14.93
C GLY A 81 0.22 -5.35 -13.95
N ARG A 82 -0.09 -5.35 -12.65
CA ARG A 82 0.74 -4.71 -11.62
C ARG A 82 1.76 -5.65 -11.00
N ASP A 83 2.85 -5.09 -10.48
CA ASP A 83 3.72 -5.80 -9.55
C ASP A 83 2.92 -6.22 -8.30
N HIS A 84 3.28 -7.35 -7.69
CA HIS A 84 2.60 -7.90 -6.52
C HIS A 84 2.57 -6.93 -5.33
N HIS A 85 3.56 -6.05 -5.18
CA HIS A 85 3.56 -5.01 -4.14
C HIS A 85 2.45 -3.97 -4.33
N TRP A 86 1.90 -3.85 -5.54
CA TRP A 86 0.98 -2.78 -5.95
C TRP A 86 -0.39 -3.31 -6.40
N LYS A 87 -0.59 -4.62 -6.41
CA LYS A 87 -1.89 -5.30 -6.57
C LYS A 87 -2.77 -5.08 -5.35
N SER A 88 -4.09 -4.98 -5.48
CA SER A 88 -4.98 -4.99 -4.30
C SER A 88 -4.92 -6.34 -3.57
N TYR A 89 -5.33 -6.36 -2.30
CA TYR A 89 -5.51 -7.63 -1.57
C TYR A 89 -6.57 -8.52 -2.20
N GLU A 90 -7.58 -7.93 -2.85
CA GLU A 90 -8.58 -8.67 -3.62
C GLU A 90 -7.92 -9.48 -4.74
N SER A 91 -7.14 -8.82 -5.59
CA SER A 91 -6.50 -9.49 -6.73
C SER A 91 -5.31 -10.39 -6.39
N TRP A 92 -4.64 -10.15 -5.26
CA TRP A 92 -3.41 -10.89 -4.90
C TRP A 92 -3.68 -12.00 -3.89
N CYS A 93 -4.49 -11.73 -2.87
CA CYS A 93 -4.75 -12.67 -1.78
C CYS A 93 -6.15 -13.28 -1.83
N GLY A 94 -7.07 -12.73 -2.65
CA GLY A 94 -8.43 -13.25 -2.81
C GLY A 94 -9.15 -13.53 -1.49
N PRO A 95 -9.22 -12.57 -0.53
CA PRO A 95 -9.82 -12.81 0.78
C PRO A 95 -11.27 -13.28 0.73
N CYS A 96 -12.01 -12.95 -0.35
CA CYS A 96 -13.37 -13.43 -0.59
C CYS A 96 -13.44 -14.91 -1.00
N GLU A 97 -12.37 -15.45 -1.57
CA GLU A 97 -12.32 -16.83 -2.12
C GLU A 97 -11.62 -17.81 -1.18
N HIS A 98 -10.60 -17.36 -0.45
CA HIS A 98 -9.70 -18.24 0.30
C HIS A 98 -10.15 -18.53 1.73
N GLY A 99 -11.15 -17.80 2.26
CA GLY A 99 -11.74 -18.03 3.58
C GLY A 99 -10.71 -18.00 4.71
N TYR A 100 -10.15 -16.82 5.00
CA TYR A 100 -9.21 -16.62 6.10
C TYR A 100 -9.92 -16.64 7.45
N ASP A 101 -9.33 -17.35 8.42
CA ASP A 101 -9.83 -17.43 9.79
C ASP A 101 -9.50 -16.17 10.59
N ILE A 102 -8.36 -15.53 10.29
CA ILE A 102 -7.88 -14.32 10.97
C ILE A 102 -7.39 -13.30 9.95
N ILE A 103 -7.83 -12.05 10.11
CA ILE A 103 -7.32 -10.88 9.40
C ILE A 103 -6.53 -10.03 10.39
N MET A 104 -5.21 -10.10 10.31
CA MET A 104 -4.30 -9.25 11.07
C MET A 104 -4.03 -7.95 10.32
N LYS A 105 -3.82 -6.86 11.04
CA LYS A 105 -3.54 -5.54 10.47
C LYS A 105 -2.16 -5.07 10.88
N MET A 106 -1.42 -4.45 9.95
CA MET A 106 -0.13 -3.84 10.26
C MET A 106 -0.26 -2.73 11.32
N GLU A 107 -1.38 -2.03 11.34
CA GLU A 107 -1.69 -0.97 12.29
C GLU A 107 -1.83 -1.47 13.74
N THR A 108 -2.25 -2.73 13.91
CA THR A 108 -2.43 -3.39 15.22
C THR A 108 -1.55 -4.63 15.37
N LEU A 109 -0.48 -4.73 14.57
CA LEU A 109 0.32 -5.95 14.39
C LEU A 109 0.77 -6.55 15.71
N ARG A 110 1.21 -5.71 16.66
CA ARG A 110 1.71 -6.16 17.95
C ARG A 110 0.64 -6.90 18.75
N ASP A 111 -0.58 -6.41 18.76
CA ASP A 111 -1.67 -7.01 19.53
C ASP A 111 -2.27 -8.20 18.78
N ASP A 112 -2.37 -8.13 17.45
CA ASP A 112 -2.82 -9.24 16.61
C ASP A 112 -1.87 -10.44 16.69
N VAL A 113 -0.55 -10.21 16.76
CA VAL A 113 0.46 -11.25 16.95
C VAL A 113 0.32 -11.90 18.34
N LYS A 114 0.09 -11.11 19.40
CA LYS A 114 -0.14 -11.67 20.75
C LYS A 114 -1.37 -12.56 20.78
N TYR A 115 -2.48 -12.09 20.19
CA TYR A 115 -3.71 -12.87 20.07
C TYR A 115 -3.47 -14.19 19.32
N LEU A 116 -2.75 -14.13 18.20
CA LEU A 116 -2.40 -15.31 17.42
C LEU A 116 -1.56 -16.31 18.23
N TRP A 117 -0.62 -15.84 19.06
CA TRP A 117 0.18 -16.69 19.93
C TRP A 117 -0.66 -17.38 21.00
N GLU A 118 -1.60 -16.67 21.61
CA GLU A 118 -2.52 -17.24 22.60
C GLU A 118 -3.41 -18.31 21.96
N LEU A 119 -3.94 -18.03 20.75
CA LEU A 119 -4.77 -18.98 20.01
C LEU A 119 -4.00 -20.26 19.63
N LEU A 120 -2.72 -20.13 19.28
CA LEU A 120 -1.86 -21.25 18.90
C LEU A 120 -1.21 -21.95 20.12
N GLY A 121 -1.46 -21.48 21.35
CA GLY A 121 -0.84 -22.04 22.55
C GLY A 121 0.68 -21.88 22.61
N ILE A 122 1.23 -20.85 21.94
CA ILE A 122 2.67 -20.62 21.87
C ILE A 122 3.16 -20.06 23.22
N SER A 123 4.05 -20.81 23.87
CA SER A 123 4.64 -20.44 25.16
C SER A 123 5.50 -19.18 25.06
N GLU A 124 5.64 -18.44 26.16
CA GLU A 124 6.46 -17.22 26.25
C GLU A 124 7.92 -17.41 25.77
N GLU A 125 8.48 -18.60 26.00
CA GLU A 125 9.82 -18.93 25.54
C GLU A 125 9.90 -18.96 24.01
N HIS A 126 8.92 -19.59 23.35
CA HIS A 126 8.86 -19.67 21.88
C HIS A 126 8.47 -18.33 21.24
N ARG A 127 7.75 -17.44 21.94
CA ARG A 127 7.43 -16.09 21.42
C ARG A 127 8.68 -15.29 21.06
N LYS A 128 9.76 -15.47 21.83
CA LYS A 128 11.05 -14.78 21.61
C LYS A 128 11.74 -15.18 20.29
N TRP A 129 11.41 -16.34 19.72
CA TRP A 129 12.00 -16.80 18.46
C TRP A 129 11.42 -16.10 17.24
N PHE A 130 10.15 -15.71 17.30
CA PHE A 130 9.47 -15.06 16.17
C PHE A 130 9.84 -13.58 16.03
N PHE A 131 10.22 -12.94 17.14
CA PHE A 131 10.66 -11.54 17.16
C PHE A 131 11.81 -11.37 18.17
N PRO A 132 13.06 -11.73 17.80
CA PRO A 132 14.21 -11.27 18.58
C PRO A 132 14.18 -9.75 18.58
N GLU A 133 14.07 -9.14 19.77
CA GLU A 133 13.90 -7.70 20.04
C GLU A 133 13.80 -6.85 18.76
N VAL A 134 12.57 -6.68 18.25
CA VAL A 134 12.31 -5.84 17.08
C VAL A 134 12.91 -4.48 17.40
N LYS A 135 14.05 -4.14 16.79
CA LYS A 135 14.46 -2.75 16.66
C LYS A 135 13.23 -2.06 16.11
N PRO A 136 12.65 -1.04 16.79
CA PRO A 136 11.44 -0.39 16.33
C PRO A 136 11.60 -0.17 14.85
N ALA A 137 10.63 -0.66 14.06
CA ALA A 137 10.65 -0.50 12.62
C ALA A 137 11.10 0.94 12.39
N VAL A 138 12.24 1.11 11.71
CA VAL A 138 12.77 2.43 11.41
C VAL A 138 11.57 3.22 10.94
N ASP A 139 11.15 4.21 11.72
CA ASP A 139 10.20 5.21 11.28
C ASP A 139 10.90 5.81 10.08
N ILE A 140 10.60 5.27 8.89
CA ILE A 140 10.96 5.94 7.65
C ILE A 140 10.11 7.17 7.76
N ASP A 141 10.74 8.26 8.18
CA ASP A 141 10.19 9.57 8.54
C ASP A 141 9.56 10.28 7.33
N LEU A 142 9.10 9.50 6.34
CA LEU A 142 8.02 9.89 5.46
C LEU A 142 6.76 9.91 6.30
N LYS A 143 6.49 11.06 6.92
CA LYS A 143 5.19 11.36 7.53
C LYS A 143 4.10 10.98 6.53
N PRO A 144 3.42 9.82 6.67
CA PRO A 144 2.44 9.37 5.69
C PRO A 144 1.34 10.42 5.58
N ASN A 145 1.10 11.13 6.68
CA ASN A 145 0.23 12.30 6.78
C ASN A 145 0.60 13.45 5.84
N ASP A 146 1.88 13.74 5.57
CA ASP A 146 2.28 14.81 4.66
C ASP A 146 2.09 14.41 3.19
N ILE A 147 2.40 13.16 2.85
CA ILE A 147 2.11 12.59 1.53
C ILE A 147 0.60 12.51 1.32
N LEU A 148 -0.15 12.04 2.31
CA LEU A 148 -1.62 12.00 2.30
C LEU A 148 -2.21 13.41 2.25
N LYS A 149 -1.60 14.42 2.88
CA LYS A 149 -2.03 15.83 2.82
C LYS A 149 -1.78 16.43 1.44
N LYS A 150 -0.64 16.12 0.82
CA LYS A 150 -0.35 16.48 -0.58
C LYS A 150 -1.31 15.77 -1.53
N PHE A 151 -1.55 14.48 -1.33
CA PHE A 151 -2.51 13.68 -2.10
C PHE A 151 -3.94 14.21 -1.96
N ARG A 152 -4.37 14.55 -0.73
CA ARG A 152 -5.65 15.23 -0.42
C ARG A 152 -5.80 16.54 -1.18
N LYS A 153 -4.72 17.34 -1.30
CA LYS A 153 -4.74 18.62 -2.03
C LYS A 153 -4.85 18.39 -3.54
N THR A 154 -4.12 17.41 -4.08
CA THR A 154 -4.02 17.15 -5.52
C THR A 154 -5.20 16.37 -6.10
N TYR A 155 -5.79 15.43 -5.34
CA TYR A 155 -6.82 14.49 -5.83
C TYR A 155 -8.21 14.69 -5.23
N ARG A 156 -8.44 15.82 -4.53
CA ARG A 156 -9.65 16.12 -3.73
C ARG A 156 -10.99 15.94 -4.44
N ARG A 157 -11.02 15.87 -5.78
CA ARG A 157 -12.25 15.75 -6.60
C ARG A 157 -12.05 14.93 -7.87
N ARG A 158 -11.16 13.93 -7.87
CA ARG A 158 -11.01 13.06 -9.02
C ARG A 158 -11.84 11.80 -8.82
N CYS A 159 -13.06 11.80 -9.35
CA CYS A 159 -13.85 10.58 -9.47
C CYS A 159 -13.40 9.86 -10.75
N THR A 160 -13.06 8.58 -10.63
CA THR A 160 -12.71 7.73 -11.77
C THR A 160 -13.68 6.58 -11.84
N THR A 161 -14.14 6.24 -13.03
CA THR A 161 -14.95 5.05 -13.30
C THR A 161 -14.09 3.81 -13.14
N PHE A 162 -14.44 2.91 -12.23
CA PHE A 162 -13.85 1.59 -12.12
C PHE A 162 -14.87 0.57 -12.62
N GLN A 163 -14.50 -0.21 -13.64
CA GLN A 163 -15.32 -1.29 -14.23
C GLN A 163 -16.77 -0.89 -14.57
N ASN A 164 -16.94 0.10 -15.46
CA ASN A 164 -18.17 0.46 -16.18
C ASN A 164 -19.50 0.66 -15.41
N VAL A 165 -19.55 0.57 -14.08
CA VAL A 165 -20.81 0.80 -13.34
C VAL A 165 -20.62 1.52 -11.99
N THR A 166 -19.38 1.73 -11.53
CA THR A 166 -19.15 2.35 -10.21
C THR A 166 -18.25 3.59 -10.32
N LEU A 167 -18.80 4.75 -9.97
CA LEU A 167 -18.02 5.97 -9.73
C LEU A 167 -17.38 5.86 -8.35
N ILE A 168 -16.05 5.76 -8.32
CA ILE A 168 -15.30 5.84 -7.07
C ILE A 168 -14.82 7.28 -6.91
N CYS A 169 -15.44 8.02 -6.01
CA CYS A 169 -14.96 9.33 -5.59
C CYS A 169 -14.07 9.18 -4.36
N LEU A 170 -12.84 9.69 -4.44
CA LEU A 170 -11.93 9.78 -3.31
C LEU A 170 -12.44 10.87 -2.36
N ASP A 171 -13.24 10.50 -1.36
CA ASP A 171 -13.66 11.42 -0.29
C ASP A 171 -12.91 11.08 0.99
N ILE A 172 -11.93 11.93 1.34
CA ILE A 172 -11.07 11.68 2.50
C ILE A 172 -11.65 12.41 3.70
N GLN A 173 -12.43 11.70 4.51
CA GLN A 173 -13.00 12.22 5.75
C GLN A 173 -12.04 12.04 6.92
N ASN A 174 -12.11 12.95 7.90
CA ASN A 174 -11.29 12.91 9.10
C ASN A 174 -12.12 12.27 10.22
N GLN A 175 -11.72 11.09 10.70
CA GLN A 175 -12.27 10.53 11.94
C GLN A 175 -11.10 10.12 12.83
N ASN A 176 -11.09 10.65 14.06
CA ASN A 176 -10.18 10.25 15.14
C ASN A 176 -8.66 10.33 14.83
N GLY A 177 -8.23 11.35 14.08
CA GLY A 177 -6.79 11.58 13.82
C GLY A 177 -6.18 10.67 12.75
N PHE A 178 -6.97 9.81 12.11
CA PHE A 178 -6.58 9.02 10.96
C PHE A 178 -7.33 9.47 9.70
N ALA A 179 -6.64 9.43 8.56
CA ALA A 179 -7.27 9.66 7.27
C ALA A 179 -8.10 8.44 6.86
N GLU A 180 -9.42 8.54 6.97
CA GLU A 180 -10.32 7.54 6.43
C GLU A 180 -10.65 7.95 4.99
N VAL A 181 -10.26 7.12 4.02
CA VAL A 181 -10.70 7.29 2.62
C VAL A 181 -12.00 6.51 2.48
N LYS A 182 -13.12 7.24 2.44
CA LYS A 182 -14.43 6.65 2.17
C LYS A 182 -14.64 6.61 0.68
N PHE A 183 -14.82 5.40 0.16
CA PHE A 183 -15.33 5.21 -1.18
C PHE A 183 -16.85 5.36 -1.10
N ASN A 184 -17.36 6.56 -1.39
CA ASN A 184 -18.79 6.74 -1.56
C ASN A 184 -19.20 6.07 -2.88
N VAL A 185 -19.89 4.94 -2.78
CA VAL A 185 -20.62 4.37 -3.91
C VAL A 185 -21.85 5.24 -4.11
N LEU A 186 -21.82 6.11 -5.12
CA LEU A 186 -23.05 6.72 -5.62
C LEU A 186 -23.83 5.60 -6.30
N ARG A 187 -24.92 5.15 -5.68
CA ARG A 187 -25.93 4.31 -6.33
C ARG A 187 -26.79 5.14 -7.27
#